data_AF-F3LJ39-F1
#
_entry.id   AF-F3LJ39-F1
#
_cell.length_a   1.000
_cell.length_b   1.000
_cell.length_c   1.000
_cell.angle_alpha   90.00
_cell.angle_beta   90.00
_cell.angle_gamma   90.00
#
_symmetry.space_group_name_H-M   'P 1'
#
loop_
_entity.id
_entity.type
_entity.pdbx_description
1 polymer ?
#
loop_
_entity_poly.entity_id
_entity_poly.type
_entity_poly.pdbx_seq_one_letter_code
_entity_poly.pdbx_strand_id
1 'polypeptide(L)'
;MRFAIVFRVLGLLLMLFSMTLIPPMLVSLIYDDSALFAFVVSFVIILLFGTAVWAPVHNNKQDLRTRDGFIVTALFWAVLGAAGALPFILAESTSLSVVDAVFESLSGLTTTGATVITGLDTLPHSLLFYRQQLQWLGGIGIVVIAVAILPMLGIGGMQLYRAETPGPVKDSKLTPRITQTAKALFFIYLGLTVICGVSYWLAGMSAFDAIGHAFSTVAIGGFSTHDTSMAFFDSPTILIIAMVFMILSGMNFALHFVAWRSLSIKHYFLDPEVKFYLSWLIIGTLITVGYLYFTSVYDFSGSLINGSFELISILTTTGFGVADYSQWPTFLPFMLFMFAFMGGCGGSTAGGIKVMRVMMICKQGIREIHRLIHPNAVILIKVGNKPVPDRVVEAIWGFFAVYVISFMIMFLLLLATGLDFVTSFSAVGSAINNLGPGMGDVATHYGAINDTAKWILCFAMLLGRLEIFTLLVLLTPAFWRS
;
A
#
# COMPACT_ATOMS: atom_id res chain seq x y z
N MET A 1 -7.17 25.98 -14.39
CA MET A 1 -6.55 24.63 -14.44
C MET A 1 -6.00 24.32 -15.82
N ARG A 2 -4.95 23.48 -15.93
CA ARG A 2 -4.29 23.17 -17.21
C ARG A 2 -4.56 21.73 -17.63
N PHE A 3 -5.80 21.43 -17.99
CA PHE A 3 -6.24 20.06 -18.36
C PHE A 3 -5.41 19.41 -19.48
N ALA A 4 -4.93 20.20 -20.44
CA ALA A 4 -4.10 19.69 -21.53
C ALA A 4 -2.81 19.00 -21.03
N ILE A 5 -2.18 19.50 -19.97
CA ILE A 5 -0.97 18.87 -19.40
C ILE A 5 -1.35 17.61 -18.62
N VAL A 6 -2.46 17.65 -17.88
CA VAL A 6 -2.98 16.50 -17.15
C VAL A 6 -3.26 15.34 -18.12
N PHE A 7 -3.97 15.59 -19.21
CA PHE A 7 -4.22 14.58 -20.25
C PHE A 7 -2.94 14.12 -20.95
N ARG A 8 -1.97 15.01 -21.19
CA ARG A 8 -0.68 14.62 -21.75
C ARG A 8 0.04 13.62 -20.85
N VAL A 9 0.09 13.87 -19.55
CA VAL A 9 0.72 12.96 -18.58
C VAL A 9 -0.07 11.67 -18.47
N LEU A 10 -1.40 11.74 -18.36
CA LEU A 10 -2.26 10.56 -18.25
C LEU A 10 -2.15 9.64 -19.48
N GLY A 11 -2.17 10.20 -20.69
CA GLY A 11 -2.00 9.42 -21.92
C GLY A 11 -0.64 8.75 -22.00
N LEU A 12 0.44 9.43 -21.60
CA LEU A 12 1.78 8.82 -21.47
C LEU A 12 1.80 7.66 -20.48
N LEU A 13 1.15 7.82 -19.33
CA LEU A 13 1.08 6.79 -18.30
C LEU A 13 0.28 5.57 -18.76
N LEU A 14 -0.82 5.77 -19.51
CA LEU A 14 -1.57 4.67 -20.11
C LEU A 14 -0.77 3.92 -21.16
N MET A 15 -0.06 4.64 -22.04
CA MET A 15 0.83 4.00 -23.01
C MET A 15 1.95 3.22 -22.31
N LEU A 16 2.56 3.77 -21.26
CA LEU A 16 3.57 3.06 -20.47
C LEU A 16 2.97 1.84 -19.76
N PHE A 17 1.77 1.97 -19.19
CA PHE A 17 1.07 0.89 -18.52
C PHE A 17 0.73 -0.24 -19.50
N SER A 18 0.33 0.07 -20.74
CA SER A 18 0.13 -0.96 -21.77
C SER A 18 1.40 -1.81 -21.98
N MET A 19 2.59 -1.20 -22.01
CA MET A 19 3.86 -1.92 -22.15
C MET A 19 4.12 -2.90 -20.99
N THR A 20 3.54 -2.66 -19.82
CA THR A 20 3.63 -3.59 -18.69
C THR A 20 2.78 -4.84 -18.84
N LEU A 21 1.93 -4.94 -19.87
CA LEU A 21 1.21 -6.17 -20.21
C LEU A 21 2.07 -7.15 -21.03
N ILE A 22 3.24 -6.72 -21.52
CA ILE A 22 4.15 -7.59 -22.29
C ILE A 22 4.68 -8.76 -21.44
N PRO A 23 5.16 -8.57 -20.19
CA PRO A 23 5.63 -9.69 -19.38
C PRO A 23 4.56 -10.77 -19.12
N PRO A 24 3.30 -10.47 -18.75
CA PRO A 24 2.24 -11.47 -18.67
C PRO A 24 1.98 -12.21 -20.00
N MET A 25 2.05 -11.52 -21.15
CA MET A 25 1.96 -12.19 -22.47
C MET A 25 3.08 -13.21 -22.66
N LEU A 26 4.30 -12.87 -22.26
CA LEU A 26 5.45 -13.80 -22.34
C LEU A 26 5.24 -15.00 -21.42
N VAL A 27 4.73 -14.78 -20.20
CA VAL A 27 4.38 -15.88 -19.28
C VAL A 27 3.32 -16.78 -19.91
N SER A 28 2.28 -16.20 -20.53
CA SER A 28 1.23 -16.97 -21.21
C SER A 28 1.78 -17.81 -22.36
N LEU A 29 2.75 -17.28 -23.13
CA LEU A 29 3.43 -18.03 -24.20
C LEU A 29 4.34 -19.15 -23.68
N ILE A 30 4.99 -18.94 -22.52
CA ILE A 30 5.89 -19.94 -21.92
C ILE A 30 5.10 -21.10 -21.32
N TYR A 31 3.99 -20.79 -20.63
CA TYR A 31 3.17 -21.78 -19.93
C TYR A 31 2.00 -22.32 -20.76
N ASP A 32 1.78 -21.78 -21.97
CA ASP A 32 0.71 -22.14 -22.90
C ASP A 32 -0.68 -22.17 -22.24
N ASP A 33 -1.01 -21.11 -21.48
CA ASP A 33 -2.16 -21.08 -20.57
C ASP A 33 -3.43 -20.45 -21.15
N SER A 34 -3.49 -20.31 -22.48
CA SER A 34 -4.62 -19.78 -23.28
C SER A 34 -5.06 -18.32 -23.00
N ALA A 35 -4.48 -17.62 -22.03
CA ALA A 35 -4.87 -16.25 -21.66
C ALA A 35 -4.22 -15.15 -22.53
N LEU A 36 -3.35 -15.51 -23.48
CA LEU A 36 -2.60 -14.58 -24.33
C LEU A 36 -3.50 -13.56 -25.03
N PHE A 37 -4.64 -14.01 -25.56
CA PHE A 37 -5.58 -13.14 -26.28
C PHE A 37 -6.07 -11.98 -25.41
N ALA A 38 -6.43 -12.25 -24.16
CA ALA A 38 -6.91 -11.24 -23.22
C ALA A 38 -5.86 -10.14 -23.00
N PHE A 39 -4.59 -10.51 -22.83
CA PHE A 39 -3.50 -9.54 -22.65
C PHE A 39 -3.20 -8.75 -23.93
N VAL A 40 -3.13 -9.39 -25.10
CA VAL A 40 -2.86 -8.71 -26.38
C VAL A 40 -3.94 -7.69 -26.71
N VAL A 41 -5.21 -8.06 -26.58
CA VAL A 41 -6.33 -7.14 -26.82
C VAL A 41 -6.31 -5.99 -25.80
N SER A 42 -6.07 -6.29 -24.52
CA SER A 42 -5.93 -5.26 -23.49
C SER A 42 -4.79 -4.28 -23.80
N PHE A 43 -3.64 -4.78 -24.24
CA PHE A 43 -2.50 -3.97 -24.65
C PHE A 43 -2.87 -2.99 -25.76
N VAL A 44 -3.49 -3.49 -26.82
CA VAL A 44 -3.87 -2.65 -27.97
C VAL A 44 -4.90 -1.60 -27.55
N ILE A 45 -5.93 -1.97 -26.79
CA ILE A 45 -6.98 -1.05 -26.34
C ILE A 45 -6.38 0.06 -25.48
N ILE A 46 -5.56 -0.28 -24.48
CA ILE A 46 -4.96 0.69 -23.56
C ILE A 46 -3.97 1.59 -24.30
N LEU A 47 -3.16 1.05 -25.21
CA LEU A 47 -2.21 1.81 -26.00
C LEU A 47 -2.91 2.81 -26.92
N LEU A 48 -3.96 2.37 -27.61
CA LEU A 48 -4.76 3.25 -28.49
C LEU A 48 -5.48 4.33 -27.69
N PHE A 49 -6.08 3.98 -26.55
CA PHE A 49 -6.74 4.94 -25.68
C PHE A 49 -5.75 5.96 -25.12
N GLY A 50 -4.60 5.52 -24.62
CA GLY A 50 -3.52 6.40 -24.15
C GLY A 50 -3.01 7.33 -25.24
N THR A 51 -2.85 6.82 -26.47
CA THR A 51 -2.45 7.61 -27.64
C THR A 51 -3.51 8.63 -28.01
N ALA A 52 -4.79 8.26 -27.99
CA ALA A 52 -5.89 9.16 -28.29
C ALA A 52 -6.01 10.31 -27.27
N VAL A 53 -5.75 10.03 -25.99
CA VAL A 53 -5.71 11.06 -24.94
C VAL A 53 -4.48 11.97 -25.08
N TRP A 54 -3.33 11.41 -25.47
CA TRP A 54 -2.07 12.16 -25.57
C TRP A 54 -1.93 12.99 -26.86
N ALA A 55 -2.31 12.44 -28.01
CA ALA A 55 -2.02 13.01 -29.33
C ALA A 55 -2.55 14.45 -29.52
N PRO A 56 -3.76 14.84 -29.06
CA PRO A 56 -4.24 16.21 -29.20
C PRO A 56 -3.44 17.23 -28.40
N VAL A 57 -2.75 16.80 -27.33
CA VAL A 57 -2.10 17.68 -26.34
C VAL A 57 -0.57 17.52 -26.28
N HIS A 58 0.02 16.69 -27.15
CA HIS A 58 1.44 16.33 -27.12
C HIS A 58 2.40 17.53 -27.19
N ASN A 59 2.00 18.60 -27.91
CA ASN A 59 2.82 19.81 -28.09
C ASN A 59 2.80 20.76 -26.90
N ASN A 60 1.97 20.53 -25.89
CA ASN A 60 1.88 21.42 -24.74
C ASN A 60 2.99 21.14 -23.71
N LYS A 61 4.03 21.99 -23.70
CA LYS A 61 5.25 21.84 -22.87
C LYS A 61 5.28 22.66 -21.58
N GLN A 62 4.12 23.11 -21.10
CA GLN A 62 4.04 23.87 -19.86
C GLN A 62 4.36 23.00 -18.63
N ASP A 63 4.92 23.62 -17.59
CA ASP A 63 5.18 22.95 -16.31
C ASP A 63 3.88 22.69 -15.52
N LEU A 64 3.86 21.55 -14.81
CA LEU A 64 2.79 21.19 -13.87
C LEU A 64 2.81 22.12 -12.66
N ARG A 65 1.63 22.66 -12.31
CA ARG A 65 1.43 23.34 -11.02
C ARG A 65 1.00 22.31 -9.97
N THR A 66 1.07 22.70 -8.69
CA THR A 66 0.67 21.83 -7.56
C THR A 66 -0.75 21.26 -7.73
N ARG A 67 -1.70 22.06 -8.23
CA ARG A 67 -3.09 21.62 -8.51
C ARG A 67 -3.17 20.56 -9.60
N ASP A 68 -2.42 20.73 -10.68
CA ASP A 68 -2.38 19.75 -11.77
C ASP A 68 -1.79 18.43 -11.24
N GLY A 69 -0.83 18.50 -10.30
CA GLY A 69 -0.27 17.35 -9.60
C GLY A 69 -1.30 16.54 -8.79
N PHE A 70 -2.22 17.19 -8.06
CA PHE A 70 -3.29 16.50 -7.34
C PHE A 70 -4.20 15.71 -8.30
N ILE A 71 -4.62 16.33 -9.39
CA ILE A 71 -5.49 15.69 -10.40
C ILE A 71 -4.76 14.52 -11.05
N VAL A 72 -3.50 14.72 -11.47
CA VAL A 72 -2.69 13.66 -12.09
C VAL A 72 -2.54 12.47 -11.15
N THR A 73 -2.30 12.71 -9.85
CA THR A 73 -2.13 11.62 -8.88
C THR A 73 -3.43 10.84 -8.68
N ALA A 74 -4.56 11.52 -8.54
CA ALA A 74 -5.85 10.84 -8.38
C ALA A 74 -6.26 10.05 -9.65
N LEU A 75 -6.10 10.67 -10.83
CA LEU A 75 -6.39 10.02 -12.10
C LEU A 75 -5.43 8.88 -12.39
N PHE A 76 -4.17 8.95 -11.96
CA PHE A 76 -3.21 7.86 -12.13
C PHE A 76 -3.75 6.57 -11.52
N TRP A 77 -4.14 6.59 -10.24
CA TRP A 77 -4.66 5.38 -9.59
C TRP A 77 -6.04 4.97 -10.10
N ALA A 78 -6.95 5.92 -10.30
CA ALA A 78 -8.31 5.60 -10.74
C ALA A 78 -8.34 5.06 -12.18
N VAL A 79 -7.65 5.72 -13.11
CA VAL A 79 -7.69 5.36 -14.54
C VAL A 79 -6.81 4.15 -14.83
N LEU A 80 -5.61 4.03 -14.25
CA LEU A 80 -4.80 2.82 -14.45
C LEU A 80 -5.41 1.64 -13.70
N GLY A 81 -6.03 1.85 -12.54
CA GLY A 81 -6.77 0.80 -11.84
C GLY A 81 -7.94 0.27 -12.66
N ALA A 82 -8.71 1.16 -13.31
CA ALA A 82 -9.76 0.75 -14.23
C ALA A 82 -9.21 0.09 -15.51
N ALA A 83 -8.16 0.64 -16.12
CA ALA A 83 -7.53 0.08 -17.32
C ALA A 83 -6.92 -1.31 -17.05
N GLY A 84 -6.37 -1.52 -15.84
CA GLY A 84 -5.80 -2.78 -15.41
C GLY A 84 -6.83 -3.90 -15.24
N ALA A 85 -8.13 -3.58 -15.22
CA ALA A 85 -9.20 -4.56 -15.18
C ALA A 85 -9.41 -5.29 -16.52
N LEU A 86 -8.95 -4.71 -17.64
CA LEU A 86 -9.22 -5.24 -18.98
C LEU A 86 -8.77 -6.71 -19.18
N PRO A 87 -7.56 -7.13 -18.75
CA PRO A 87 -7.18 -8.53 -18.85
C PRO A 87 -8.11 -9.46 -18.08
N PHE A 88 -8.60 -9.04 -16.91
CA PHE A 88 -9.53 -9.83 -16.11
C PHE A 88 -10.92 -9.93 -16.73
N ILE A 89 -11.40 -8.86 -17.37
CA ILE A 89 -12.69 -8.83 -18.08
C ILE A 89 -12.66 -9.72 -19.34
N LEU A 90 -11.54 -9.72 -20.06
CA LEU A 90 -11.40 -10.42 -21.34
C LEU A 90 -10.98 -11.88 -21.19
N ALA A 91 -10.44 -12.28 -20.04
CA ALA A 91 -10.03 -13.65 -19.80
C ALA A 91 -11.24 -14.53 -19.44
N GLU A 92 -11.63 -15.40 -20.36
CA GLU A 92 -12.77 -16.33 -20.17
C GLU A 92 -12.60 -17.23 -18.95
N SER A 93 -11.35 -17.56 -18.58
CA SER A 93 -11.01 -18.42 -17.45
C SER A 93 -11.40 -17.86 -16.08
N THR A 94 -11.63 -16.55 -15.96
CA THR A 94 -12.00 -15.91 -14.68
C THR A 94 -13.51 -15.79 -14.52
N SER A 95 -14.25 -15.65 -15.63
CA SER A 95 -15.70 -15.39 -15.65
C SER A 95 -16.17 -14.24 -14.75
N LEU A 96 -15.30 -13.26 -14.47
CA LEU A 96 -15.59 -12.17 -13.54
C LEU A 96 -16.59 -11.17 -14.11
N SER A 97 -17.42 -10.61 -13.23
CA SER A 97 -18.19 -9.42 -13.55
C SER A 97 -17.25 -8.22 -13.75
N VAL A 98 -17.72 -7.17 -14.41
CA VAL A 98 -16.95 -5.92 -14.57
C VAL A 98 -16.59 -5.32 -13.21
N VAL A 99 -17.49 -5.41 -12.22
CA VAL A 99 -17.27 -4.89 -10.88
C VAL A 99 -16.16 -5.67 -10.18
N ASP A 100 -16.18 -6.99 -10.28
CA ASP A 100 -15.15 -7.86 -9.71
C ASP A 100 -13.78 -7.64 -10.36
N ALA A 101 -13.73 -7.53 -11.69
CA ALA A 101 -12.49 -7.26 -12.40
C ALA A 101 -11.89 -5.89 -12.03
N VAL A 102 -12.73 -4.86 -11.87
CA VAL A 102 -12.29 -3.54 -11.41
C VAL A 102 -11.83 -3.58 -9.96
N PHE A 103 -12.54 -4.31 -9.10
CA PHE A 103 -12.15 -4.50 -7.70
C PHE A 103 -10.80 -5.19 -7.60
N GLU A 104 -10.60 -6.31 -8.30
CA GLU A 104 -9.36 -7.08 -8.29
C GLU A 104 -8.18 -6.23 -8.80
N SER A 105 -8.39 -5.49 -9.89
CA SER A 105 -7.37 -4.62 -10.47
C SER A 105 -7.01 -3.44 -9.57
N LEU A 106 -8.02 -2.75 -9.00
CA LEU A 106 -7.78 -1.66 -8.07
C LEU A 106 -7.07 -2.18 -6.82
N SER A 107 -7.53 -3.29 -6.25
CA SER A 107 -6.91 -3.94 -5.10
C SER A 107 -5.45 -4.33 -5.35
N GLY A 108 -5.15 -4.88 -6.53
CA GLY A 108 -3.78 -5.15 -6.95
C GLY A 108 -2.95 -3.88 -7.05
N LEU A 109 -3.41 -2.90 -7.82
CA LEU A 109 -2.66 -1.67 -8.06
C LEU A 109 -2.48 -0.86 -6.76
N THR A 110 -3.50 -0.76 -5.91
CA THR A 110 -3.40 -0.07 -4.61
C THR A 110 -2.68 -0.90 -3.54
N THR A 111 -2.07 -2.05 -3.90
CA THR A 111 -1.44 -3.03 -2.98
C THR A 111 -2.31 -3.30 -1.76
N THR A 112 -3.62 -3.45 -1.98
CA THR A 112 -4.55 -3.79 -0.92
C THR A 112 -4.60 -5.27 -0.69
N GLY A 113 -4.58 -6.12 -1.72
CA GLY A 113 -4.55 -7.56 -1.50
C GLY A 113 -5.89 -8.21 -1.19
N ALA A 114 -6.99 -7.47 -1.25
CA ALA A 114 -8.34 -8.02 -1.18
C ALA A 114 -8.68 -8.69 -2.52
N THR A 115 -8.98 -9.99 -2.51
CA THR A 115 -9.32 -10.76 -3.72
C THR A 115 -10.83 -11.03 -3.80
N VAL A 116 -11.39 -10.98 -4.99
CA VAL A 116 -12.73 -11.51 -5.30
C VAL A 116 -12.67 -12.87 -5.99
N ILE A 117 -11.48 -13.26 -6.47
CA ILE A 117 -11.23 -14.54 -7.15
C ILE A 117 -10.96 -15.63 -6.12
N THR A 118 -11.58 -16.78 -6.32
CA THR A 118 -11.32 -18.05 -5.61
C THR A 118 -10.83 -19.11 -6.61
N GLY A 119 -10.19 -20.17 -6.12
CA GLY A 119 -9.63 -21.22 -6.99
C GLY A 119 -8.33 -20.79 -7.67
N LEU A 120 -7.53 -19.94 -7.02
CA LEU A 120 -6.31 -19.37 -7.58
C LEU A 120 -5.31 -20.41 -8.05
N ASP A 121 -5.26 -21.57 -7.37
CA ASP A 121 -4.36 -22.69 -7.70
C ASP A 121 -4.57 -23.24 -9.12
N THR A 122 -5.75 -23.02 -9.71
CA THR A 122 -6.11 -23.50 -11.06
C THR A 122 -6.16 -22.38 -12.11
N LEU A 123 -5.92 -21.14 -11.70
CA LEU A 123 -5.95 -19.98 -12.57
C LEU A 123 -4.75 -20.00 -13.54
N PRO A 124 -4.89 -19.54 -14.79
CA PRO A 124 -3.75 -19.36 -15.70
C PRO A 124 -2.57 -18.61 -15.07
N HIS A 125 -1.36 -19.13 -15.26
CA HIS A 125 -0.12 -18.59 -14.68
C HIS A 125 0.11 -17.12 -15.05
N SER A 126 -0.23 -16.71 -16.26
CA SER A 126 -0.12 -15.32 -16.71
C SER A 126 -1.06 -14.37 -15.97
N LEU A 127 -2.26 -14.82 -15.59
CA LEU A 127 -3.18 -14.04 -14.76
C LEU A 127 -2.69 -13.95 -13.31
N LEU A 128 -2.22 -15.06 -12.75
CA LEU A 128 -1.59 -15.06 -11.42
C LEU A 128 -0.39 -14.12 -11.38
N PHE A 129 0.48 -14.19 -12.39
CA PHE A 129 1.62 -13.29 -12.52
C PHE A 129 1.19 -11.82 -12.63
N TYR A 130 0.17 -11.53 -13.44
CA TYR A 130 -0.34 -10.19 -13.62
C TYR A 130 -0.90 -9.59 -12.32
N ARG A 131 -1.61 -10.38 -11.50
CA ARG A 131 -2.06 -9.96 -10.16
C ARG A 131 -0.88 -9.51 -9.30
N GLN A 132 0.17 -10.33 -9.22
CA GLN A 132 1.39 -10.01 -8.46
C GLN A 132 2.11 -8.77 -9.02
N GLN A 133 2.17 -8.66 -10.34
CA GLN A 133 2.78 -7.54 -11.03
C GLN A 133 2.04 -6.22 -10.77
N LEU A 134 0.71 -6.22 -10.71
CA LEU A 134 -0.06 -5.02 -10.35
C LEU A 134 0.34 -4.49 -8.97
N GLN A 135 0.53 -5.38 -8.00
CA GLN A 135 1.03 -4.98 -6.68
C GLN A 135 2.44 -4.39 -6.76
N TRP A 136 3.33 -5.04 -7.51
CA TRP A 136 4.69 -4.54 -7.70
C TRP A 136 4.72 -3.14 -8.35
N LEU A 137 3.89 -2.92 -9.37
CA LEU A 137 3.72 -1.61 -10.03
C LEU A 137 3.13 -0.56 -9.08
N GLY A 138 2.17 -0.97 -8.24
CA GLY A 138 1.62 -0.14 -7.17
C GLY A 138 2.66 0.29 -6.14
N GLY A 139 3.45 -0.68 -5.66
CA GLY A 139 4.52 -0.47 -4.69
C GLY A 139 5.56 0.53 -5.19
N ILE A 140 6.05 0.38 -6.42
CA ILE A 140 6.96 1.39 -6.98
C ILE A 140 6.27 2.74 -7.22
N GLY A 141 4.98 2.73 -7.61
CA GLY A 141 4.17 3.93 -7.81
C GLY A 141 4.16 4.81 -6.57
N ILE A 142 3.88 4.23 -5.39
CA ILE A 142 3.86 4.99 -4.13
C ILE A 142 5.25 5.50 -3.75
N VAL A 143 6.32 4.69 -3.92
CA VAL A 143 7.69 5.10 -3.60
C VAL A 143 8.14 6.29 -4.47
N VAL A 144 7.85 6.26 -5.77
CA VAL A 144 8.21 7.34 -6.70
C VAL A 144 7.38 8.59 -6.45
N ILE A 145 6.06 8.44 -6.25
CA ILE A 145 5.16 9.57 -5.92
C ILE A 145 5.57 10.21 -4.60
N ALA A 146 5.95 9.40 -3.60
CA ALA A 146 6.37 9.89 -2.30
C ALA A 146 7.60 10.83 -2.41
N VAL A 147 8.51 10.58 -3.35
CA VAL A 147 9.65 11.49 -3.56
C VAL A 147 9.32 12.66 -4.49
N ALA A 148 8.50 12.45 -5.51
CA ALA A 148 8.21 13.48 -6.50
C ALA A 148 7.22 14.55 -5.98
N ILE A 149 6.22 14.14 -5.19
CA ILE A 149 5.03 14.96 -4.89
C ILE A 149 4.96 15.38 -3.42
N LEU A 150 5.21 14.50 -2.45
CA LEU A 150 5.08 14.83 -1.02
C LEU A 150 5.94 16.03 -0.55
N PRO A 151 7.17 16.28 -1.05
CA PRO A 151 7.93 17.47 -0.67
C PRO A 151 7.26 18.80 -1.07
N MET A 152 6.36 18.77 -2.06
CA MET A 152 5.53 19.90 -2.47
C MET A 152 4.26 20.01 -1.64
N LEU A 153 3.76 18.90 -1.09
CA LEU A 153 2.52 18.83 -0.31
C LEU A 153 2.68 19.34 1.13
N GLY A 154 3.88 19.26 1.71
CA GLY A 154 4.10 19.71 3.09
C GLY A 154 3.33 18.92 4.16
N ILE A 155 2.69 17.83 3.77
CA ILE A 155 1.91 16.90 4.59
C ILE A 155 2.76 15.64 4.75
N GLY A 156 2.99 15.18 5.99
CA GLY A 156 3.79 13.96 6.27
C GLY A 156 5.16 14.18 6.91
N GLY A 157 5.41 15.33 7.56
CA GLY A 157 6.63 15.54 8.38
C GLY A 157 7.94 15.69 7.61
N MET A 158 7.96 15.42 6.31
CA MET A 158 9.15 15.50 5.44
C MET A 158 9.74 16.91 5.27
N GLN A 159 9.06 17.95 5.77
CA GLN A 159 9.67 19.27 5.98
C GLN A 159 10.83 19.23 6.99
N LEU A 160 10.88 18.25 7.90
CA LEU A 160 12.02 18.03 8.80
C LEU A 160 13.29 17.59 8.04
N TYR A 161 13.13 16.90 6.90
CA TYR A 161 14.26 16.50 6.02
C TYR A 161 14.82 17.67 5.19
N ARG A 162 14.04 18.73 4.96
CA ARG A 162 14.57 19.98 4.36
C ARG A 162 15.67 20.59 5.22
N ALA A 163 15.68 20.33 6.53
CA ALA A 163 16.72 20.82 7.44
C ALA A 163 18.05 20.05 7.36
N GLU A 164 18.11 18.92 6.64
CA GLU A 164 19.32 18.08 6.51
C GLU A 164 20.05 18.28 5.19
N THR A 165 19.56 19.16 4.32
CA THR A 165 20.25 19.47 3.05
C THR A 165 21.06 20.76 3.22
N PRO A 166 22.40 20.72 3.31
CA PRO A 166 23.21 21.94 3.37
C PRO A 166 23.21 22.61 1.99
N GLY A 167 22.78 23.88 1.92
CA GLY A 167 22.96 24.72 0.74
C GLY A 167 21.92 25.85 0.61
N PRO A 168 22.26 26.98 -0.04
CA PRO A 168 21.32 28.07 -0.26
C PRO A 168 20.23 27.63 -1.24
N VAL A 169 19.00 27.48 -0.73
CA VAL A 169 17.83 27.06 -1.51
C VAL A 169 17.33 28.25 -2.35
N LYS A 170 17.96 28.48 -3.50
CA LYS A 170 17.34 29.25 -4.59
C LYS A 170 16.51 28.30 -5.44
N ASP A 171 15.24 28.66 -5.67
CA ASP A 171 14.19 28.01 -6.49
C ASP A 171 14.59 27.66 -7.92
N SER A 172 15.65 26.87 -8.11
CA SER A 172 16.22 26.57 -9.41
C SER A 172 16.34 25.06 -9.62
N LYS A 173 15.37 24.54 -10.38
CA LYS A 173 15.32 23.22 -11.01
C LYS A 173 15.44 22.03 -10.04
N LEU A 174 14.33 21.70 -9.38
CA LEU A 174 14.07 20.45 -8.67
C LEU A 174 14.13 19.20 -9.58
N THR A 175 13.98 19.36 -10.91
CA THR A 175 13.79 18.28 -11.88
C THR A 175 14.93 17.26 -11.97
N PRO A 176 16.22 17.62 -12.11
CA PRO A 176 17.28 16.61 -12.26
C PRO A 176 17.49 15.78 -10.98
N ARG A 177 17.25 16.38 -9.80
CA ARG A 177 17.46 15.73 -8.51
C ARG A 177 16.32 14.77 -8.16
N ILE A 178 15.07 15.13 -8.45
CA ILE A 178 13.92 14.24 -8.24
C ILE A 178 14.06 12.97 -9.08
N THR A 179 14.45 13.09 -10.36
CA THR A 179 14.66 11.93 -11.23
C THR A 179 15.80 11.04 -10.72
N GLN A 180 16.90 11.62 -10.22
CA GLN A 180 18.00 10.85 -9.63
C GLN A 180 17.59 10.12 -8.35
N THR A 181 16.84 10.77 -7.46
CA THR A 181 16.33 10.13 -6.24
C THR A 181 15.34 9.02 -6.57
N ALA A 182 14.39 9.26 -7.48
CA ALA A 182 13.43 8.24 -7.93
C ALA A 182 14.15 7.01 -8.52
N LYS A 183 15.19 7.21 -9.33
CA LYS A 183 16.01 6.12 -9.89
C LYS A 183 16.75 5.34 -8.79
N ALA A 184 17.29 6.03 -7.79
CA ALA A 184 17.96 5.38 -6.68
C ALA A 184 17.00 4.51 -5.84
N LEU A 185 15.80 5.03 -5.54
CA LEU A 185 14.79 4.26 -4.82
C LEU A 185 14.25 3.09 -5.64
N PHE A 186 14.10 3.25 -6.95
CA PHE A 186 13.76 2.15 -7.85
C PHE A 186 14.78 1.00 -7.75
N PHE A 187 16.08 1.30 -7.75
CA PHE A 187 17.10 0.24 -7.60
C PHE A 187 17.07 -0.44 -6.24
N ILE A 188 16.74 0.29 -5.16
CA ILE A 188 16.58 -0.32 -3.84
C ILE A 188 15.36 -1.24 -3.82
N TYR A 189 14.23 -0.79 -4.37
CA TYR A 189 13.02 -1.58 -4.51
C TYR A 189 13.28 -2.85 -5.32
N LEU A 190 13.86 -2.72 -6.51
CA LEU A 190 14.23 -3.86 -7.35
C LEU A 190 15.25 -4.78 -6.66
N GLY A 191 16.25 -4.23 -5.97
CA GLY A 191 17.24 -5.00 -5.24
C GLY A 191 16.62 -5.82 -4.11
N LEU A 192 15.73 -5.22 -3.32
CA LEU A 192 14.97 -5.93 -2.28
C LEU A 192 14.10 -7.04 -2.89
N THR A 193 13.40 -6.76 -3.99
CA THR A 193 12.58 -7.76 -4.70
C THR A 193 13.41 -8.94 -5.19
N VAL A 194 14.55 -8.70 -5.84
CA VAL A 194 15.41 -9.76 -6.36
C VAL A 194 15.99 -10.61 -5.23
N ILE A 195 16.49 -9.99 -4.16
CA ILE A 195 17.02 -10.74 -3.01
C ILE A 195 15.91 -11.56 -2.36
N CYS A 196 14.70 -10.99 -2.18
CA CYS A 196 13.55 -11.69 -1.65
C CYS A 196 13.16 -12.91 -2.50
N GLY A 197 13.06 -12.76 -3.82
CA GLY A 197 12.73 -13.85 -4.74
C GLY A 197 13.79 -14.95 -4.74
N VAL A 198 15.07 -14.59 -4.73
CA VAL A 198 16.15 -15.59 -4.62
C VAL A 198 16.08 -16.31 -3.27
N SER A 199 15.82 -15.60 -2.17
CA SER A 199 15.65 -16.23 -0.86
C SER A 199 14.47 -17.21 -0.82
N TYR A 200 13.31 -16.85 -1.39
CA TYR A 200 12.17 -17.76 -1.49
C TYR A 200 12.46 -18.99 -2.34
N TRP A 201 13.13 -18.81 -3.49
CA TRP A 201 13.52 -19.91 -4.35
C TRP A 201 14.49 -20.88 -3.66
N LEU A 202 15.51 -20.35 -2.97
CA LEU A 202 16.45 -21.15 -2.17
C LEU A 202 15.78 -21.86 -0.97
N ALA A 203 14.66 -21.33 -0.47
CA ALA A 203 13.88 -21.94 0.59
C ALA A 203 12.90 -23.02 0.10
N GLY A 204 12.82 -23.25 -1.22
CA GLY A 204 12.06 -24.35 -1.83
C GLY A 204 10.82 -23.96 -2.62
N MET A 205 10.51 -22.67 -2.77
CA MET A 205 9.43 -22.25 -3.69
C MET A 205 9.78 -22.54 -5.15
N SER A 206 8.76 -22.78 -5.98
CA SER A 206 8.95 -22.76 -7.43
C SER A 206 9.46 -21.40 -7.88
N ALA A 207 10.18 -21.32 -9.01
CA ALA A 207 10.67 -20.03 -9.50
C ALA A 207 9.54 -19.04 -9.79
N PHE A 208 8.39 -19.55 -10.24
CA PHE A 208 7.18 -18.75 -10.49
C PHE A 208 6.63 -18.16 -9.19
N ASP A 209 6.42 -19.01 -8.17
CA ASP A 209 5.88 -18.57 -6.88
C ASP A 209 6.87 -17.66 -6.15
N ALA A 210 8.16 -17.93 -6.23
CA ALA A 210 9.20 -17.11 -5.62
C ALA A 210 9.21 -15.67 -6.19
N ILE A 211 9.08 -15.52 -7.51
CA ILE A 211 9.00 -14.19 -8.15
C ILE A 211 7.68 -13.51 -7.80
N GLY A 212 6.56 -14.24 -7.91
CA GLY A 212 5.23 -13.72 -7.61
C GLY A 212 5.10 -13.23 -6.17
N HIS A 213 5.52 -14.04 -5.20
CA HIS A 213 5.49 -13.66 -3.79
C HIS A 213 6.50 -12.57 -3.46
N ALA A 214 7.68 -12.52 -4.09
CA ALA A 214 8.61 -11.41 -3.89
C ALA A 214 8.06 -10.07 -4.37
N PHE A 215 7.27 -10.06 -5.45
CA PHE A 215 6.57 -8.88 -5.94
C PHE A 215 5.59 -8.36 -4.88
N SER A 216 4.74 -9.23 -4.36
CA SER A 216 3.73 -8.89 -3.34
C SER A 216 4.35 -8.55 -1.97
N THR A 217 5.35 -9.29 -1.50
CA THR A 217 6.02 -9.05 -0.20
C THR A 217 6.69 -7.68 -0.15
N VAL A 218 7.45 -7.31 -1.19
CA VAL A 218 8.16 -6.01 -1.18
C VAL A 218 7.22 -4.85 -1.49
N ALA A 219 6.16 -5.09 -2.25
CA ALA A 219 5.08 -4.13 -2.45
C ALA A 219 4.20 -3.93 -1.20
N ILE A 220 4.29 -4.81 -0.20
CA ILE A 220 3.38 -4.84 0.96
C ILE A 220 1.94 -4.90 0.45
N GLY A 221 1.65 -5.94 -0.35
CA GLY A 221 0.36 -6.07 -1.02
C GLY A 221 -0.44 -7.33 -0.70
N GLY A 222 0.21 -8.44 -0.34
CA GLY A 222 -0.50 -9.63 0.17
C GLY A 222 -1.19 -10.52 -0.83
N PHE A 223 -1.13 -10.25 -2.14
CA PHE A 223 -1.61 -11.25 -3.11
C PHE A 223 -0.71 -12.48 -3.09
N SER A 224 -1.31 -13.64 -3.26
CA SER A 224 -0.64 -14.93 -3.42
C SER A 224 -1.06 -15.60 -4.73
N THR A 225 -0.22 -16.53 -5.19
CA THR A 225 -0.56 -17.45 -6.28
C THR A 225 -1.48 -18.58 -5.83
N HIS A 226 -1.67 -18.74 -4.51
CA HIS A 226 -2.47 -19.79 -3.89
C HIS A 226 -3.62 -19.20 -3.05
N ASP A 227 -4.74 -19.91 -2.94
CA ASP A 227 -5.90 -19.45 -2.15
C ASP A 227 -5.58 -19.34 -0.66
N THR A 228 -4.76 -20.26 -0.13
CA THR A 228 -4.35 -20.29 1.27
C THR A 228 -3.14 -19.41 1.58
N SER A 229 -2.73 -18.54 0.64
CA SER A 229 -1.63 -17.59 0.84
C SER A 229 -0.34 -18.33 1.24
N MET A 230 0.42 -17.83 2.20
CA MET A 230 1.67 -18.41 2.68
C MET A 230 1.48 -19.73 3.44
N ALA A 231 0.26 -20.10 3.82
CA ALA A 231 -0.03 -21.41 4.42
C ALA A 231 0.22 -22.56 3.44
N PHE A 232 0.10 -22.33 2.13
CA PHE A 232 0.32 -23.33 1.10
C PHE A 232 1.70 -24.01 1.18
N PHE A 233 2.74 -23.25 1.55
CA PHE A 233 4.12 -23.74 1.52
C PHE A 233 4.53 -24.55 2.76
N ASP A 234 3.74 -24.51 3.84
CA ASP A 234 3.97 -25.22 5.11
C ASP A 234 5.46 -25.23 5.57
N SER A 235 6.12 -24.08 5.46
CA SER A 235 7.57 -23.96 5.69
C SER A 235 7.89 -22.77 6.60
N PRO A 236 8.33 -23.03 7.84
CA PRO A 236 8.79 -21.97 8.76
C PRO A 236 9.86 -21.07 8.16
N THR A 237 10.74 -21.63 7.31
CA THR A 237 11.81 -20.87 6.67
C THR A 237 11.25 -19.81 5.72
N ILE A 238 10.24 -20.16 4.92
CA ILE A 238 9.55 -19.22 4.01
C ILE A 238 8.86 -18.12 4.81
N LEU A 239 8.18 -18.46 5.91
CA LEU A 239 7.52 -17.49 6.78
C LEU A 239 8.52 -16.52 7.41
N ILE A 240 9.69 -17.00 7.84
CA ILE A 240 10.77 -16.14 8.39
C ILE A 240 11.32 -15.20 7.33
N ILE A 241 11.55 -15.68 6.11
CA ILE A 241 12.00 -14.83 4.99
C ILE A 241 10.95 -13.73 4.73
N ALA A 242 9.68 -14.11 4.62
CA ALA A 242 8.59 -13.17 4.44
C ALA A 242 8.53 -12.12 5.56
N MET A 243 8.61 -12.53 6.83
CA MET A 243 8.64 -11.62 7.99
C MET A 243 9.76 -10.58 7.88
N VAL A 244 10.97 -11.01 7.52
CA VAL A 244 12.11 -10.09 7.37
C VAL A 244 11.86 -9.08 6.25
N PHE A 245 11.41 -9.52 5.08
CA PHE A 245 11.19 -8.62 3.94
C PHE A 245 9.97 -7.73 4.12
N MET A 246 8.92 -8.16 4.82
CA MET A 246 7.79 -7.31 5.22
C MET A 246 8.26 -6.22 6.17
N ILE A 247 9.06 -6.57 7.19
CA ILE A 247 9.62 -5.60 8.14
C ILE A 247 10.46 -4.55 7.41
N LEU A 248 11.36 -4.99 6.51
CA LEU A 248 12.21 -4.08 5.73
C LEU A 248 11.40 -3.21 4.78
N SER A 249 10.42 -3.77 4.06
CA SER A 249 9.62 -3.01 3.08
C SER A 249 8.64 -2.04 3.76
N GLY A 250 8.24 -2.33 5.00
CA GLY A 250 7.50 -1.41 5.86
C GLY A 250 8.34 -0.26 6.46
N MET A 251 9.67 -0.26 6.27
CA MET A 251 10.53 0.86 6.65
C MET A 251 10.64 1.92 5.53
N ASN A 252 11.12 3.11 5.89
CA ASN A 252 11.28 4.21 4.96
C ASN A 252 12.37 3.93 3.91
N PHE A 253 12.00 3.93 2.61
CA PHE A 253 12.93 3.69 1.49
C PHE A 253 14.07 4.71 1.40
N ALA A 254 13.85 5.96 1.84
CA ALA A 254 14.92 6.94 1.93
C ALA A 254 16.00 6.55 2.96
N LEU A 255 15.60 5.86 4.04
CA LEU A 255 16.52 5.38 5.06
C LEU A 255 17.35 4.19 4.54
N HIS A 256 16.74 3.30 3.74
CA HIS A 256 17.48 2.27 3.00
C HIS A 256 18.55 2.88 2.09
N PHE A 257 18.22 3.97 1.40
CA PHE A 257 19.19 4.67 0.56
C PHE A 257 20.37 5.24 1.37
N VAL A 258 20.08 5.86 2.52
CA VAL A 258 21.13 6.39 3.42
C VAL A 258 21.99 5.25 3.97
N ALA A 259 21.39 4.15 4.43
CA ALA A 259 22.12 3.01 4.97
C ALA A 259 23.02 2.36 3.90
N TRP A 260 22.52 2.21 2.67
CA TRP A 260 23.29 1.69 1.53
C TRP A 260 24.48 2.60 1.18
N ARG A 261 24.23 3.91 1.06
CA ARG A 261 25.29 4.88 0.69
C ARG A 261 26.35 5.05 1.78
N SER A 262 25.94 4.96 3.04
CA SER A 262 26.83 5.12 4.19
C SER A 262 27.49 3.79 4.63
N LEU A 263 27.09 2.67 4.03
CA LEU A 263 27.47 1.31 4.43
C LEU A 263 27.31 1.09 5.96
N SER A 264 26.24 1.64 6.54
CA SER A 264 26.03 1.61 7.99
C SER A 264 24.56 1.42 8.37
N ILE A 265 24.30 0.35 9.13
CA ILE A 265 22.98 0.04 9.72
C ILE A 265 22.61 0.94 10.90
N LYS A 266 23.56 1.74 11.41
CA LYS A 266 23.36 2.60 12.58
C LYS A 266 22.19 3.58 12.39
N HIS A 267 21.95 4.00 11.15
CA HIS A 267 20.88 4.95 10.80
C HIS A 267 19.49 4.42 11.18
N TYR A 268 19.22 3.11 11.04
CA TYR A 268 17.96 2.50 11.49
C TYR A 268 17.75 2.63 13.00
N PHE A 269 18.81 2.41 13.77
CA PHE A 269 18.76 2.48 15.24
C PHE A 269 18.93 3.90 15.79
N LEU A 270 19.07 4.92 14.95
CA LEU A 270 19.04 6.32 15.37
C LEU A 270 17.69 6.96 15.09
N ASP A 271 17.02 6.50 14.04
CA ASP A 271 15.73 7.03 13.62
C ASP A 271 14.61 6.74 14.66
N PRO A 272 13.90 7.77 15.14
CA PRO A 272 12.85 7.61 16.15
C PRO A 272 11.59 6.92 15.60
N GLU A 273 11.31 7.01 14.30
CA GLU A 273 10.17 6.34 13.67
C GLU A 273 10.39 4.84 13.61
N VAL A 274 11.55 4.41 13.11
CA VAL A 274 11.91 2.99 13.02
C VAL A 274 11.96 2.35 14.40
N LYS A 275 12.48 3.06 15.41
CA LYS A 275 12.42 2.59 16.80
C LYS A 275 10.99 2.34 17.26
N PHE A 276 10.11 3.32 17.05
CA PHE A 276 8.71 3.20 17.46
C PHE A 276 8.01 2.05 16.73
N TYR A 277 8.23 1.93 15.41
CA TYR A 277 7.74 0.83 14.58
C TYR A 277 8.19 -0.54 15.09
N LEU A 278 9.50 -0.74 15.27
CA LEU A 278 10.07 -2.00 15.75
C LEU A 278 9.64 -2.32 17.19
N SER A 279 9.50 -1.31 18.06
CA SER A 279 8.98 -1.52 19.41
C SER A 279 7.55 -2.07 19.40
N TRP A 280 6.67 -1.53 18.56
CA TRP A 280 5.30 -2.02 18.45
C TRP A 280 5.20 -3.39 17.80
N LEU A 281 6.05 -3.70 16.82
CA LEU A 281 6.18 -5.05 16.28
C LEU A 281 6.55 -6.04 17.38
N ILE A 282 7.60 -5.75 18.17
CA ILE A 282 8.04 -6.64 19.25
C ILE A 282 6.96 -6.80 20.33
N ILE A 283 6.37 -5.70 20.79
CA ILE A 283 5.33 -5.72 21.83
C ILE A 283 4.11 -6.49 21.35
N GLY A 284 3.62 -6.20 20.14
CA GLY A 284 2.51 -6.93 19.55
C GLY A 284 2.82 -8.42 19.42
N THR A 285 4.06 -8.79 19.03
CA THR A 285 4.44 -10.19 18.82
C THR A 285 4.39 -10.92 20.15
N LEU A 286 4.96 -10.33 21.20
CA LEU A 286 4.95 -10.92 22.53
C LEU A 286 3.52 -11.12 23.05
N ILE A 287 2.63 -10.16 22.82
CA ILE A 287 1.22 -10.26 23.22
C ILE A 287 0.51 -11.36 22.42
N THR A 288 0.64 -11.38 21.09
CA THR A 288 -0.01 -12.38 20.23
C THR A 288 0.47 -13.79 20.54
N VAL A 289 1.79 -14.00 20.57
CA VAL A 289 2.41 -15.31 20.84
C VAL A 289 2.05 -15.78 22.26
N GLY A 290 2.15 -14.89 23.25
CA GLY A 290 1.81 -15.23 24.63
C GLY A 290 0.34 -15.62 24.76
N TYR A 291 -0.57 -14.86 24.15
CA TYR A 291 -1.99 -15.13 24.21
C TYR A 291 -2.36 -16.46 23.53
N LEU A 292 -1.81 -16.75 22.34
CA LEU A 292 -2.02 -18.04 21.65
C LEU A 292 -1.53 -19.24 22.49
N TYR A 293 -0.37 -19.09 23.13
CA TYR A 293 0.18 -20.12 23.98
C TYR A 293 -0.66 -20.36 25.25
N PHE A 294 -1.04 -19.29 25.96
CA PHE A 294 -1.82 -19.41 27.20
C PHE A 294 -3.27 -19.87 26.96
N THR A 295 -3.83 -19.59 25.79
CA THR A 295 -5.16 -20.10 25.39
C THR A 295 -5.11 -21.51 24.78
N SER A 296 -3.92 -22.12 24.71
CA SER A 296 -3.70 -23.48 24.17
C SER A 296 -4.20 -23.67 22.73
N VAL A 297 -4.20 -22.59 21.93
CA VAL A 297 -4.54 -22.65 20.50
C VAL A 297 -3.45 -23.37 19.72
N TYR A 298 -2.19 -23.08 20.05
CA TYR A 298 -1.00 -23.75 19.52
C TYR A 298 -0.03 -24.08 20.65
N ASP A 299 0.94 -24.95 20.35
CA ASP A 299 2.12 -25.12 21.17
C ASP A 299 3.02 -23.86 21.10
N PHE A 300 4.12 -23.83 21.85
CA PHE A 300 5.00 -22.65 21.84
C PHE A 300 5.61 -22.38 20.46
N SER A 301 6.00 -23.42 19.71
CA SER A 301 6.61 -23.26 18.40
C SER A 301 5.61 -22.73 17.37
N GLY A 302 4.40 -23.31 17.31
CA GLY A 302 3.33 -22.86 16.44
C GLY A 302 2.85 -21.45 16.82
N SER A 303 2.73 -21.15 18.11
CA SER A 303 2.38 -19.80 18.59
C SER A 303 3.44 -18.79 18.14
N LEU A 304 4.72 -19.12 18.25
CA LEU A 304 5.82 -18.23 17.89
C LEU A 304 5.83 -17.95 16.39
N ILE A 305 5.75 -18.96 15.54
CA ILE A 305 5.85 -18.78 14.09
C ILE A 305 4.57 -18.14 13.54
N ASN A 306 3.40 -18.74 13.77
CA ASN A 306 2.13 -18.27 13.20
C ASN A 306 1.70 -16.94 13.81
N GLY A 307 1.85 -16.77 15.13
CA GLY A 307 1.51 -15.53 15.82
C GLY A 307 2.41 -14.35 15.43
N SER A 308 3.72 -14.58 15.27
CA SER A 308 4.62 -13.53 14.78
C SER A 308 4.34 -13.17 13.33
N PHE A 309 4.10 -14.18 12.48
CA PHE A 309 3.85 -13.97 11.06
C PHE A 309 2.58 -13.14 10.83
N GLU A 310 1.45 -13.54 11.44
CA GLU A 310 0.18 -12.83 11.30
C GLU A 310 0.29 -11.39 11.80
N LEU A 311 0.90 -11.16 12.97
CA LEU A 311 1.08 -9.80 13.44
C LEU A 311 1.94 -8.97 12.49
N ILE A 312 3.09 -9.47 12.06
CA ILE A 312 3.97 -8.72 11.16
C ILE A 312 3.22 -8.43 9.86
N SER A 313 2.53 -9.42 9.29
CA SER A 313 1.75 -9.28 8.07
C SER A 313 0.67 -8.20 8.20
N ILE A 314 -0.14 -8.24 9.26
CA ILE A 314 -1.24 -7.29 9.47
C ILE A 314 -0.75 -5.89 9.86
N LEU A 315 0.21 -5.77 10.78
CA LEU A 315 0.75 -4.49 11.23
C LEU A 315 1.47 -3.76 10.10
N THR A 316 2.22 -4.49 9.27
CA THR A 316 2.86 -3.90 8.08
C THR A 316 1.88 -3.62 6.97
N THR A 317 0.59 -3.99 7.10
CA THR A 317 -0.43 -3.92 6.05
C THR A 317 -0.10 -4.75 4.82
N THR A 318 0.66 -5.83 4.97
CA THR A 318 0.93 -6.76 3.87
C THR A 318 -0.29 -7.63 3.60
N GLY A 319 -0.90 -8.21 4.65
CA GLY A 319 -2.14 -8.97 4.50
C GLY A 319 -1.99 -10.42 4.02
N PHE A 320 -0.78 -10.99 4.02
CA PHE A 320 -0.63 -12.45 3.89
C PHE A 320 -1.23 -13.16 5.11
N GLY A 321 -2.02 -14.19 4.85
CA GLY A 321 -2.44 -15.16 5.86
C GLY A 321 -1.56 -16.42 5.87
N VAL A 322 -1.35 -16.99 7.05
CA VAL A 322 -0.88 -18.36 7.29
C VAL A 322 -1.90 -19.17 8.10
N ALA A 323 -2.79 -18.49 8.83
CA ALA A 323 -3.89 -19.10 9.55
C ALA A 323 -5.16 -18.25 9.40
N ASP A 324 -6.33 -18.87 9.56
CA ASP A 324 -7.56 -18.10 9.72
C ASP A 324 -7.61 -17.48 11.13
N TYR A 325 -6.98 -16.31 11.27
CA TYR A 325 -6.94 -15.61 12.55
C TYR A 325 -8.33 -15.13 13.00
N SER A 326 -9.36 -15.14 12.12
CA SER A 326 -10.72 -14.80 12.51
C SER A 326 -11.33 -15.83 13.49
N GLN A 327 -10.79 -17.06 13.49
CA GLN A 327 -11.17 -18.13 14.42
C GLN A 327 -10.36 -18.13 15.72
N TRP A 328 -9.33 -17.30 15.84
CA TRP A 328 -8.58 -17.16 17.09
C TRP A 328 -9.45 -16.50 18.17
N PRO A 329 -9.10 -16.65 19.46
CA PRO A 329 -9.96 -16.10 20.51
C PRO A 329 -10.08 -14.58 20.33
N THR A 330 -11.30 -14.09 20.51
CA THR A 330 -11.83 -12.84 19.94
C THR A 330 -10.92 -11.62 20.12
N PHE A 331 -10.15 -11.57 21.22
CA PHE A 331 -9.18 -10.50 21.46
C PHE A 331 -8.18 -10.31 20.30
N LEU A 332 -7.64 -11.40 19.74
CA LEU A 332 -6.57 -11.33 18.73
C LEU A 332 -7.01 -10.74 17.39
N PRO A 333 -8.08 -11.23 16.71
CA PRO A 333 -8.51 -10.64 15.44
C PRO A 333 -8.70 -9.12 15.52
N PHE A 334 -9.35 -8.62 16.57
CA PHE A 334 -9.55 -7.18 16.75
C PHE A 334 -8.26 -6.43 17.10
N MET A 335 -7.39 -7.00 17.94
CA MET A 335 -6.10 -6.38 18.27
C MET A 335 -5.20 -6.27 17.03
N LEU A 336 -5.05 -7.36 16.26
CA LEU A 336 -4.29 -7.38 15.02
C LEU A 336 -4.86 -6.35 14.04
N PHE A 337 -6.18 -6.31 13.88
CA PHE A 337 -6.84 -5.35 13.02
C PHE A 337 -6.62 -3.89 13.46
N MET A 338 -6.57 -3.61 14.76
CA MET A 338 -6.19 -2.27 15.26
C MET A 338 -4.74 -1.90 14.91
N PHE A 339 -3.82 -2.87 14.89
CA PHE A 339 -2.45 -2.63 14.43
C PHE A 339 -2.36 -2.28 12.95
N ALA A 340 -3.25 -2.79 12.10
CA ALA A 340 -3.30 -2.43 10.69
C ALA A 340 -3.55 -0.92 10.46
N PHE A 341 -4.28 -0.25 11.35
CA PHE A 341 -4.47 1.20 11.27
C PHE A 341 -3.16 1.98 11.46
N MET A 342 -2.19 1.44 12.20
CA MET A 342 -0.88 2.08 12.35
C MET A 342 -0.07 1.99 11.05
N GLY A 343 -0.03 0.81 10.44
CA GLY A 343 0.73 0.54 9.22
C GLY A 343 2.24 0.65 9.40
N GLY A 344 2.95 0.83 8.27
CA GLY A 344 4.40 1.02 8.23
C GLY A 344 4.86 2.47 8.40
N CYS A 345 6.18 2.68 8.24
CA CYS A 345 6.81 4.00 8.33
C CYS A 345 6.39 4.91 7.16
N GLY A 346 6.50 6.22 7.32
CA GLY A 346 6.35 7.18 6.23
C GLY A 346 7.40 6.95 5.14
N GLY A 347 6.99 7.00 3.86
CA GLY A 347 7.89 6.71 2.73
C GLY A 347 8.21 5.21 2.54
N SER A 348 7.42 4.32 3.15
CA SER A 348 7.38 2.89 2.85
C SER A 348 6.31 2.57 1.80
N THR A 349 6.21 1.30 1.40
CA THR A 349 5.15 0.78 0.51
C THR A 349 3.86 0.42 1.26
N ALA A 350 3.92 0.32 2.60
CA ALA A 350 2.78 0.01 3.46
C ALA A 350 1.63 1.00 3.28
N GLY A 351 0.46 0.66 3.80
CA GLY A 351 -0.72 1.53 3.93
C GLY A 351 -0.86 2.11 5.34
N GLY A 352 -2.09 2.24 5.81
CA GLY A 352 -2.45 2.76 7.14
C GLY A 352 -2.21 4.26 7.36
N ILE A 353 -2.45 4.71 8.60
CA ILE A 353 -2.27 6.10 9.05
C ILE A 353 -0.79 6.53 9.03
N LYS A 354 0.13 5.55 9.04
CA LYS A 354 1.59 5.67 9.17
C LYS A 354 2.06 5.81 10.61
N VAL A 355 3.15 5.11 10.91
CA VAL A 355 3.81 5.10 12.22
C VAL A 355 4.15 6.51 12.69
N MET A 356 4.72 7.36 11.83
CA MET A 356 5.01 8.76 12.17
C MET A 356 3.79 9.49 12.74
N ARG A 357 2.61 9.34 12.12
CA ARG A 357 1.40 10.05 12.54
C ARG A 357 0.88 9.52 13.86
N VAL A 358 0.88 8.19 14.04
CA VAL A 358 0.50 7.56 15.32
C VAL A 358 1.43 8.00 16.45
N MET A 359 2.75 7.92 16.26
CA MET A 359 3.72 8.41 17.25
C MET A 359 3.48 9.88 17.61
N MET A 360 3.22 10.73 16.61
CA MET A 360 2.94 12.14 16.84
C MET A 360 1.63 12.36 17.61
N ILE A 361 0.56 11.61 17.32
CA ILE A 361 -0.71 11.69 18.06
C ILE A 361 -0.50 11.29 19.53
N CYS A 362 0.23 10.20 19.80
CA CYS A 362 0.57 9.79 21.17
C CYS A 362 1.35 10.88 21.91
N LYS A 363 2.38 11.46 21.28
CA LYS A 363 3.17 12.55 21.88
C LYS A 363 2.33 13.81 22.13
N GLN A 364 1.37 14.10 21.26
CA GLN A 364 0.44 15.21 21.43
C GLN A 364 -0.49 14.97 22.61
N GLY A 365 -1.11 13.79 22.72
CA GLY A 365 -1.96 13.45 23.86
C GLY A 365 -1.21 13.57 25.18
N ILE A 366 0.02 13.05 25.25
CA ILE A 366 0.89 13.20 26.42
C ILE A 366 1.19 14.69 26.71
N ARG A 367 1.49 15.50 25.69
CA ARG A 367 1.72 16.94 25.86
C ARG A 367 0.50 17.64 26.46
N GLU A 368 -0.69 17.36 25.97
CA GLU A 368 -1.91 18.02 26.46
C GLU A 368 -2.21 17.63 27.91
N ILE A 369 -1.97 16.37 28.30
CA ILE A 369 -2.04 15.94 29.71
C ILE A 369 -1.07 16.77 30.57
N HIS A 370 0.18 16.96 30.14
CA HIS A 370 1.15 17.75 30.89
C HIS A 370 0.79 19.24 30.95
N ARG A 371 0.17 19.79 29.91
CA ARG A 371 -0.33 21.18 29.91
C ARG A 371 -1.48 21.39 30.90
N LEU A 372 -2.34 20.38 31.08
CA LEU A 372 -3.37 20.42 32.13
C LEU A 372 -2.76 20.49 33.54
N ILE A 373 -1.64 19.80 33.75
CA ILE A 373 -0.90 19.81 35.04
C ILE A 373 -0.09 21.10 35.20
N HIS A 374 0.49 21.62 34.12
CA HIS A 374 1.35 22.81 34.11
C HIS A 374 0.91 23.82 33.04
N PRO A 375 -0.13 24.64 33.30
CA PRO A 375 -0.74 25.52 32.29
C PRO A 375 0.20 26.54 31.65
N ASN A 376 1.23 26.98 32.38
CA ASN A 376 2.20 27.97 31.90
C ASN A 376 3.44 27.33 31.23
N ALA A 377 3.52 26.00 31.17
CA ALA A 377 4.68 25.32 30.59
C ALA A 377 4.63 25.31 29.06
N VAL A 378 5.70 25.80 28.42
CA VAL A 378 5.89 25.69 26.97
C VAL A 378 6.51 24.33 26.65
N ILE A 379 5.66 23.34 26.43
CA ILE A 379 6.08 21.97 26.12
C ILE A 379 6.12 21.79 24.60
N LEU A 380 7.32 21.57 24.05
CA LEU A 380 7.53 21.33 22.62
C LEU A 380 7.48 19.84 22.30
N ILE A 381 6.83 19.48 21.19
CA ILE A 381 6.87 18.11 20.66
C ILE A 381 8.15 17.94 19.86
N LYS A 382 8.89 16.87 20.15
CA LYS A 382 10.14 16.55 19.46
C LYS A 382 10.08 15.21 18.76
N VAL A 383 10.67 15.14 17.57
CA VAL A 383 11.00 13.90 16.86
C VAL A 383 12.51 13.81 16.80
N GLY A 384 13.08 12.80 17.48
CA GLY A 384 14.50 12.81 17.82
C GLY A 384 14.86 14.06 18.63
N ASN A 385 15.87 14.79 18.17
CA ASN A 385 16.33 16.02 18.83
C ASN A 385 15.74 17.32 18.24
N LYS A 386 14.82 17.22 17.27
CA LYS A 386 14.28 18.40 16.56
C LYS A 386 12.84 18.70 17.00
N PRO A 387 12.50 19.96 17.33
CA PRO A 387 11.12 20.35 17.59
C PRO A 387 10.30 20.30 16.30
N VAL A 388 9.03 19.89 16.42
CA VAL A 388 8.08 19.84 15.31
C VAL A 388 7.24 21.12 15.31
N PRO A 389 7.12 21.83 14.16
CA PRO A 389 6.28 23.02 14.07
C PRO A 389 4.79 22.72 14.33
N ASP A 390 4.08 23.63 15.00
CA ASP A 390 2.66 23.44 15.35
C ASP A 390 1.76 23.25 14.12
N ARG A 391 2.07 23.88 12.98
CA ARG A 391 1.34 23.66 11.72
C ARG A 391 1.34 22.19 11.28
N VAL A 392 2.44 21.46 11.52
CA VAL A 392 2.53 20.03 11.19
C VAL A 392 1.67 19.21 12.15
N VAL A 393 1.68 19.59 13.43
CA VAL A 393 0.88 18.99 14.50
C VAL A 393 -0.62 19.12 14.20
N GLU A 394 -1.07 20.32 13.83
CA GLU A 394 -2.45 20.60 13.42
C GLU A 394 -2.86 19.81 12.16
N ALA A 395 -1.97 19.73 11.16
CA ALA A 395 -2.23 18.96 9.95
C ALA A 395 -2.43 17.45 10.23
N ILE A 396 -1.73 16.89 11.22
CA ILE A 396 -1.88 15.49 11.63
C ILE A 396 -3.25 15.26 12.30
N TRP A 397 -3.72 16.19 13.16
CA TRP A 397 -5.07 16.12 13.73
C TRP A 397 -6.16 16.24 12.67
N GLY A 398 -6.00 17.19 11.75
CA GLY A 398 -6.90 17.34 10.62
C GLY A 398 -6.98 16.04 9.80
N PHE A 399 -5.82 15.42 9.52
CA PHE A 399 -5.77 14.13 8.83
C PHE A 399 -6.54 13.06 9.60
N PHE A 400 -6.26 12.89 10.89
CA PHE A 400 -6.90 11.86 11.71
C PHE A 400 -8.41 12.04 11.81
N ALA A 401 -8.89 13.29 12.00
CA ALA A 401 -10.32 13.57 12.06
C ALA A 401 -11.03 13.20 10.75
N VAL A 402 -10.46 13.61 9.61
CA VAL A 402 -11.02 13.31 8.29
C VAL A 402 -10.94 11.81 7.96
N TYR A 403 -9.87 11.13 8.40
CA TYR A 403 -9.73 9.68 8.33
C TYR A 403 -10.89 8.97 9.02
N VAL A 404 -11.13 9.30 10.29
CA VAL A 404 -12.19 8.67 11.10
C VAL A 404 -13.58 8.96 10.51
N ILE A 405 -13.84 10.21 10.08
CA ILE A 405 -15.12 10.57 9.46
C ILE A 405 -15.32 9.80 8.15
N SER A 406 -14.31 9.70 7.30
CA SER A 406 -14.40 8.97 6.03
C SER A 406 -14.66 7.48 6.28
N PHE A 407 -13.96 6.88 7.24
CA PHE A 407 -14.18 5.51 7.68
C PHE A 407 -15.62 5.30 8.17
N MET A 408 -16.13 6.16 9.05
CA MET A 408 -17.50 6.07 9.59
C MET A 408 -18.57 6.20 8.50
N ILE A 409 -18.40 7.14 7.56
CA ILE A 409 -19.35 7.32 6.44
C ILE A 409 -19.39 6.05 5.59
N MET A 410 -18.22 5.54 5.15
CA MET A 410 -18.16 4.33 4.33
C MET A 410 -18.70 3.10 5.07
N PHE A 411 -18.41 2.99 6.37
CA PHE A 411 -18.94 1.93 7.23
C PHE A 411 -20.47 1.93 7.28
N LEU A 412 -21.09 3.10 7.49
CA LEU A 412 -22.56 3.24 7.47
C LEU A 412 -23.14 2.94 6.09
N LEU A 413 -22.45 3.33 5.01
CA LEU A 413 -22.87 3.00 3.64
C LEU A 413 -22.84 1.49 3.39
N LEU A 414 -21.83 0.77 3.87
CA LEU A 414 -21.78 -0.69 3.76
C LEU A 414 -22.91 -1.37 4.55
N LEU A 415 -23.19 -0.92 5.77
CA LEU A 415 -24.34 -1.39 6.55
C LEU A 415 -25.65 -1.16 5.80
N ALA A 416 -25.80 -0.01 5.13
CA ALA A 416 -26.99 0.30 4.33
C ALA A 416 -27.16 -0.62 3.11
N THR A 417 -26.10 -1.32 2.67
CA THR A 417 -26.19 -2.36 1.62
C THR A 417 -26.67 -3.72 2.15
N GLY A 418 -26.85 -3.87 3.46
CA GLY A 418 -27.33 -5.10 4.10
C GLY A 418 -26.24 -6.02 4.67
N LEU A 419 -24.97 -5.60 4.67
CA LEU A 419 -23.89 -6.32 5.32
C LEU A 419 -23.96 -6.18 6.84
N ASP A 420 -23.46 -7.17 7.58
CA ASP A 420 -23.42 -7.13 9.04
C ASP A 420 -22.32 -6.17 9.58
N PHE A 421 -22.34 -5.95 10.89
CA PHE A 421 -21.41 -5.05 11.56
C PHE A 421 -19.95 -5.45 11.39
N VAL A 422 -19.60 -6.72 11.59
CA VAL A 422 -18.22 -7.20 11.58
C VAL A 422 -17.67 -7.16 10.16
N THR A 423 -18.44 -7.65 9.19
CA THR A 423 -18.08 -7.60 7.77
C THR A 423 -17.92 -6.15 7.31
N SER A 424 -18.86 -5.26 7.61
CA SER A 424 -18.78 -3.85 7.18
C SER A 424 -17.60 -3.11 7.82
N PHE A 425 -17.39 -3.28 9.14
CA PHE A 425 -16.31 -2.61 9.87
C PHE A 425 -14.95 -3.06 9.38
N SER A 426 -14.78 -4.38 9.23
CA SER A 426 -13.52 -4.97 8.79
C SER A 426 -13.24 -4.72 7.31
N ALA A 427 -14.24 -4.77 6.43
CA ALA A 427 -14.07 -4.50 5.01
C ALA A 427 -13.63 -3.05 4.76
N VAL A 428 -14.30 -2.05 5.36
CA VAL A 428 -13.88 -0.65 5.21
C VAL A 428 -12.50 -0.44 5.80
N GLY A 429 -12.22 -0.99 6.98
CA GLY A 429 -10.94 -0.78 7.66
C GLY A 429 -9.79 -1.45 6.93
N SER A 430 -10.04 -2.62 6.33
CA SER A 430 -9.07 -3.29 5.48
C SER A 430 -8.80 -2.50 4.20
N ALA A 431 -9.86 -2.05 3.52
CA ALA A 431 -9.74 -1.30 2.28
C ALA A 431 -9.05 0.07 2.46
N ILE A 432 -9.47 0.88 3.45
CA ILE A 432 -8.89 2.21 3.70
C ILE A 432 -7.43 2.13 4.21
N ASN A 433 -7.06 1.05 4.88
CA ASN A 433 -5.67 0.82 5.30
C ASN A 433 -4.83 0.16 4.21
N ASN A 434 -5.42 -0.24 3.08
CA ASN A 434 -4.80 -1.07 2.05
C ASN A 434 -4.19 -2.35 2.65
N LEU A 435 -4.95 -3.05 3.51
CA LEU A 435 -4.52 -4.26 4.20
C LEU A 435 -4.80 -5.55 3.41
N GLY A 436 -6.05 -5.77 2.99
CA GLY A 436 -6.48 -6.95 2.23
C GLY A 436 -7.45 -7.85 2.97
N PRO A 437 -6.97 -8.71 3.90
CA PRO A 437 -7.83 -9.57 4.70
C PRO A 437 -8.80 -8.76 5.56
N GLY A 438 -10.04 -9.24 5.64
CA GLY A 438 -11.08 -8.72 6.52
C GLY A 438 -11.49 -9.72 7.60
N MET A 439 -12.68 -9.58 8.13
CA MET A 439 -13.31 -10.53 9.06
C MET A 439 -14.77 -10.74 8.65
N GLY A 440 -15.42 -11.77 9.19
CA GLY A 440 -16.78 -12.13 8.77
C GLY A 440 -16.78 -12.66 7.33
N ASP A 441 -17.74 -12.21 6.52
CA ASP A 441 -17.94 -12.73 5.15
C ASP A 441 -16.80 -12.37 4.19
N VAL A 442 -15.92 -11.44 4.58
CA VAL A 442 -14.73 -11.02 3.81
C VAL A 442 -13.42 -11.54 4.41
N ALA A 443 -13.48 -12.53 5.31
CA ALA A 443 -12.28 -13.14 5.90
C ALA A 443 -11.44 -13.89 4.85
N THR A 444 -12.10 -14.63 3.95
CA THR A 444 -11.43 -15.46 2.94
C THR A 444 -11.37 -14.75 1.57
N HIS A 445 -12.49 -14.21 1.09
CA HIS A 445 -12.56 -13.48 -0.18
C HIS A 445 -13.74 -12.50 -0.18
N TYR A 446 -13.71 -11.52 -1.10
CA TYR A 446 -14.72 -10.48 -1.26
C TYR A 446 -15.74 -10.80 -2.37
N GLY A 447 -15.64 -11.98 -2.99
CA GLY A 447 -16.51 -12.35 -4.13
C GLY A 447 -17.99 -12.37 -3.77
N ALA A 448 -18.33 -12.76 -2.54
CA ALA A 448 -19.71 -12.94 -2.07
C ALA A 448 -20.44 -11.64 -1.69
N ILE A 449 -19.72 -10.53 -1.49
CA ILE A 449 -20.37 -9.25 -1.14
C ILE A 449 -21.01 -8.58 -2.35
N ASN A 450 -21.98 -7.71 -2.10
CA ASN A 450 -22.73 -7.05 -3.17
C ASN A 450 -21.88 -6.02 -3.95
N ASP A 451 -22.27 -5.76 -5.20
CA ASP A 451 -21.54 -4.88 -6.13
C ASP A 451 -21.43 -3.44 -5.64
N THR A 452 -22.46 -2.92 -4.96
CA THR A 452 -22.44 -1.56 -4.39
C THR A 452 -21.36 -1.45 -3.31
N ALA A 453 -21.25 -2.46 -2.44
CA ALA A 453 -20.20 -2.53 -1.42
C ALA A 453 -18.80 -2.60 -2.08
N LYS A 454 -18.62 -3.41 -3.13
CA LYS A 454 -17.36 -3.47 -3.89
C LYS A 454 -16.93 -2.10 -4.44
N TRP A 455 -17.86 -1.30 -4.98
CA TRP A 455 -17.56 0.07 -5.44
C TRP A 455 -17.17 1.01 -4.30
N ILE A 456 -17.86 0.95 -3.16
CA ILE A 456 -17.49 1.76 -1.98
C ILE A 456 -16.09 1.37 -1.50
N LEU A 457 -15.77 0.08 -1.49
CA LEU A 457 -14.44 -0.41 -1.10
C LEU A 457 -13.36 -0.02 -2.12
N CYS A 458 -13.65 -0.02 -3.42
CA CYS A 458 -12.76 0.55 -4.45
C CYS A 458 -12.42 2.02 -4.15
N PHE A 459 -13.41 2.81 -3.77
CA PHE A 459 -13.20 4.19 -3.35
C PHE A 459 -12.39 4.29 -2.05
N ALA A 460 -12.65 3.42 -1.07
CA ALA A 460 -11.91 3.36 0.19
C ALA A 460 -10.42 3.04 -0.04
N MET A 461 -10.10 2.08 -0.91
CA MET A 461 -8.73 1.71 -1.29
C MET A 461 -7.98 2.88 -1.92
N LEU A 462 -8.62 3.60 -2.84
CA LEU A 462 -8.06 4.80 -3.45
C LEU A 462 -7.83 5.89 -2.41
N LEU A 463 -8.80 6.13 -1.53
CA LEU A 463 -8.74 7.15 -0.48
C LEU A 463 -7.58 6.88 0.50
N GLY A 464 -7.40 5.62 0.91
CA GLY A 464 -6.27 5.16 1.71
C GLY A 464 -4.93 5.39 1.02
N ARG A 465 -4.80 4.88 -0.21
CA ARG A 465 -3.55 4.97 -0.98
C ARG A 465 -3.13 6.41 -1.27
N LEU A 466 -4.11 7.29 -1.46
CA LEU A 466 -3.94 8.71 -1.75
C LEU A 466 -3.78 9.59 -0.52
N GLU A 467 -3.58 9.03 0.68
CA GLU A 467 -3.38 9.81 1.91
C GLU A 467 -4.55 10.77 2.19
N ILE A 468 -5.77 10.35 1.81
CA ILE A 468 -7.09 10.97 2.04
C ILE A 468 -7.26 12.40 1.50
N PHE A 469 -6.46 13.35 1.97
CA PHE A 469 -6.54 14.75 1.59
C PHE A 469 -6.32 14.97 0.10
N THR A 470 -5.44 14.20 -0.54
CA THR A 470 -5.16 14.43 -1.96
C THR A 470 -6.40 14.16 -2.83
N LEU A 471 -7.26 13.21 -2.43
CA LEU A 471 -8.52 12.92 -3.09
C LEU A 471 -9.64 13.87 -2.64
N LEU A 472 -9.78 14.11 -1.33
CA LEU A 472 -10.87 14.95 -0.81
C LEU A 472 -10.75 16.42 -1.21
N VAL A 473 -9.53 16.95 -1.38
CA VAL A 473 -9.33 18.32 -1.89
C VAL A 473 -9.96 18.48 -3.27
N LEU A 474 -9.96 17.45 -4.11
CA LEU A 474 -10.61 17.46 -5.43
C LEU A 474 -12.14 17.54 -5.34
N LEU A 475 -12.73 17.15 -4.22
CA LEU A 475 -14.18 17.27 -3.99
C LEU A 475 -14.59 18.66 -3.48
N THR A 476 -13.63 19.51 -3.11
CA THR A 476 -13.93 20.85 -2.56
C THR A 476 -14.15 21.88 -3.67
N PRO A 477 -15.21 22.72 -3.60
CA PRO A 477 -15.45 23.77 -4.61
C PRO A 477 -14.30 24.79 -4.72
N ALA A 478 -13.60 25.05 -3.62
CA ALA A 478 -12.48 25.99 -3.58
C ALA A 478 -11.32 25.58 -4.50
N PHE A 479 -11.11 24.28 -4.69
CA PHE A 479 -10.09 23.76 -5.59
C PHE A 479 -10.35 24.15 -7.06
N TRP A 480 -11.62 24.19 -7.48
CA TRP A 480 -12.01 24.40 -8.88
C TRP A 480 -12.19 25.86 -9.29
N ARG A 481 -12.40 26.76 -8.33
CA ARG A 481 -12.77 28.16 -8.61
C ARG A 481 -11.60 29.12 -8.90
N SER A 482 -10.35 28.64 -8.97
CA SER A 482 -9.17 29.51 -9.18
C SER A 482 -8.18 29.06 -10.25
#